data_AF-A0A838WPN6-F1
#
_entry.id   AF-A0A838WPN6-F1
#
_cell.length_a   1.000
_cell.length_b   1.000
_cell.length_c   1.000
_cell.angle_alpha   90.00
_cell.angle_beta   90.00
_cell.angle_gamma   90.00
#
_symmetry.space_group_name_H-M   'P 1'
#
loop_
_entity.id
_entity.type
_entity.pdbx_description
1 polymer ?
#
loop_
_entity_poly.entity_id
_entity_poly.type
_entity_poly.pdbx_seq_one_letter_code
_entity_poly.pdbx_strand_id
1 'polypeptide(L)' 'MPKPYSIDLRNRVIVAWVAQEGSQRQLAERFKVSLSFVRNLVRRYRETGQVEPKQCG' A
#
# COMPACT_ATOMS: atom_id res chain seq x y z
N MET A 1 -20.74 -0.18 -9.94
CA MET A 1 -19.82 0.59 -9.08
C MET A 1 -18.49 -0.15 -9.01
N PRO A 2 -17.36 0.35 -9.55
CA PRO A 2 -16.09 -0.34 -9.41
C PRO A 2 -15.71 -0.34 -7.93
N LYS A 3 -15.66 -1.53 -7.33
CA LYS A 3 -15.36 -1.71 -5.91
C LYS A 3 -13.96 -1.15 -5.67
N PRO A 4 -13.79 -0.07 -4.89
CA PRO A 4 -12.45 0.44 -4.59
C PRO A 4 -11.63 -0.72 -4.01
N TYR A 5 -10.39 -0.89 -4.47
CA TYR A 5 -9.47 -1.89 -3.92
C TYR A 5 -9.58 -1.84 -2.39
N SER A 6 -9.94 -2.98 -1.77
CA SER A 6 -10.25 -3.04 -0.34
C SER A 6 -9.14 -2.35 0.46
N ILE A 7 -9.52 -1.55 1.45
CA ILE A 7 -8.59 -0.88 2.38
C ILE A 7 -7.58 -1.90 2.94
N ASP A 8 -8.01 -3.13 3.16
CA ASP A 8 -7.17 -4.29 3.49
C ASP A 8 -5.98 -4.53 2.58
N LEU A 9 -6.10 -4.33 1.27
CA LEU A 9 -4.99 -4.57 0.33
C LEU A 9 -3.91 -3.51 0.50
N ARG A 10 -4.32 -2.24 0.67
CA ARG A 10 -3.40 -1.13 0.89
C ARG A 10 -2.68 -1.28 2.23
N ASN A 11 -3.43 -1.61 3.29
CA ASN A 11 -2.86 -1.85 4.61
C ASN A 11 -1.86 -3.01 4.58
N ARG A 12 -2.22 -4.15 3.95
CA ARG A 12 -1.30 -5.30 3.84
C ARG A 12 -0.02 -4.98 3.09
N VAL A 13 -0.09 -4.21 1.99
CA VAL A 13 1.10 -3.78 1.24
C VAL A 13 1.99 -2.86 2.08
N ILE A 14 1.42 -1.88 2.78
CA ILE A 14 2.20 -0.97 3.63
C ILE A 14 2.80 -1.70 4.82
N VAL A 15 2.06 -2.58 5.51
CA VAL A 15 2.58 -3.36 6.64
C VAL A 15 3.78 -4.19 6.21
N ALA A 16 3.66 -4.92 5.09
CA ALA A 16 4.78 -5.70 4.55
C ALA A 16 5.97 -4.83 4.13
N TRP A 17 5.71 -3.61 3.62
CA TRP A 17 6.76 -2.64 3.29
C TRP A 17 7.46 -2.07 4.53
N VAL A 18 6.71 -1.71 5.58
CA VAL A 18 7.23 -1.23 6.87
C VAL A 18 8.02 -2.32 7.57
N ALA A 19 7.55 -3.56 7.51
CA ALA A 19 8.26 -4.73 8.02
C ALA A 19 9.51 -5.11 7.21
N GLN A 20 9.81 -4.38 6.13
CA GLN A 20 10.92 -4.65 5.20
C GLN A 20 10.96 -6.10 4.69
N GLU A 21 9.78 -6.72 4.47
CA GLU A 21 9.66 -8.09 3.97
C GLU A 21 10.19 -8.26 2.53
N GLY A 22 10.55 -7.16 1.86
CA GLY A 22 11.19 -7.17 0.55
C GLY A 22 11.18 -5.81 -0.14
N SER A 23 11.67 -5.81 -1.38
CA SER A 23 11.65 -4.64 -2.26
C SER A 23 10.24 -4.33 -2.77
N GLN A 24 9.98 -3.07 -3.18
CA GLN A 24 8.68 -2.65 -3.73
C GLN A 24 8.20 -3.54 -4.90
N ARG A 25 9.12 -4.07 -5.71
CA ARG A 25 8.81 -5.05 -6.78
C ARG A 25 8.33 -6.40 -6.24
N GLN A 26 9.00 -6.94 -5.22
CA GLN A 26 8.60 -8.22 -4.61
C GLN A 26 7.22 -8.11 -3.95
N LEU A 27 6.95 -6.98 -3.29
CA LEU A 27 5.63 -6.69 -2.75
C LEU A 27 4.57 -6.57 -3.86
N ALA A 28 4.90 -5.93 -4.97
CA ALA A 28 4.01 -5.82 -6.11
C ALA A 28 3.61 -7.21 -6.66
N GLU A 29 4.58 -8.12 -6.83
CA GLU A 29 4.33 -9.49 -7.29
C GLU A 29 3.52 -10.30 -6.27
N ARG A 30 3.90 -10.24 -4.98
CA ARG A 30 3.23 -10.97 -3.89
C ARG A 30 1.76 -10.59 -3.75
N PHE A 31 1.46 -9.30 -3.84
CA PHE A 31 0.09 -8.79 -3.74
C PHE A 31 -0.64 -8.72 -5.09
N LYS A 32 0.02 -9.14 -6.18
CA LYS A 32 -0.50 -9.07 -7.56
C LYS A 32 -0.98 -7.66 -7.95
N VAL A 33 -0.24 -6.64 -7.53
CA VAL A 33 -0.49 -5.23 -7.83
C VAL A 33 0.62 -4.66 -8.70
N SER A 34 0.38 -3.50 -9.32
CA SER A 34 1.42 -2.85 -10.12
C SER A 34 2.49 -2.20 -9.23
N LEU A 35 3.73 -2.15 -9.70
CA LEU A 35 4.82 -1.43 -9.02
C LEU A 35 4.47 0.04 -8.78
N SER A 36 3.80 0.67 -9.76
CA SER A 36 3.34 2.06 -9.65
C SER A 36 2.33 2.24 -8.52
N PHE A 37 1.47 1.25 -8.26
CA PHE A 37 0.55 1.27 -7.13
C PHE A 37 1.30 1.26 -5.79
N VAL A 38 2.24 0.32 -5.60
CA VAL A 38 3.06 0.24 -4.38
C VAL A 38 3.85 1.52 -4.17
N ARG A 39 4.49 2.03 -5.22
CA ARG A 39 5.28 3.27 -5.19
C ARG A 39 4.46 4.50 -4.82
N ASN A 40 3.25 4.65 -5.38
CA ASN A 40 2.34 5.73 -5.01
C ASN A 40 1.85 5.60 -3.56
N LEU A 41 1.61 4.37 -3.10
CA LEU A 41 1.17 4.08 -1.74
C LEU A 41 2.26 4.43 -0.72
N VAL A 42 3.50 3.98 -0.98
CA VAL A 42 4.68 4.30 -0.15
C VAL A 42 4.97 5.80 -0.15
N ARG A 43 4.87 6.47 -1.31
CA ARG A 43 5.05 7.93 -1.39
C ARG A 43 4.05 8.65 -0.50
N ARG A 44 2.76 8.31 -0.62
CA ARG A 44 1.70 8.87 0.23
C ARG A 44 1.97 8.60 1.70
N TYR A 45 2.37 7.37 2.05
CA TYR A 45 2.71 6.99 3.41
C TYR A 45 3.88 7.81 3.98
N ARG A 46 4.91 8.10 3.20
CA ARG A 46 6.02 8.98 3.62
C ARG A 46 5.61 10.43 3.82
N GLU A 47 4.68 10.93 3.00
CA GLU A 47 4.19 12.32 3.08
C GLU A 47 3.20 12.52 4.24
N THR A 48 2.40 11.50 4.58
CA THR A 48 1.37 11.61 5.65
C THR A 48 1.74 10.92 6.95
N GLY A 49 2.75 10.05 6.97
CA GLY A 49 3.14 9.27 8.16
C GLY A 49 2.08 8.27 8.64
N GLN A 50 0.95 8.14 7.93
CA GLN A 50 -0.19 7.32 8.34
C GLN A 50 -0.45 6.21 7.33
N VAL A 51 -0.46 4.97 7.83
CA VAL A 51 -0.76 3.75 7.06
C VAL A 51 -2.23 3.74 6.69
N GLU A 52 -3.04 4.32 7.57
CA GLU A 52 -4.47 4.36 7.41
C GLU A 52 -4.87 5.34 6.31
N PRO A 53 -5.88 5.01 5.49
CA PRO A 53 -6.58 6.05 4.75
C PRO A 53 -6.99 7.13 5.76
N LYS A 54 -6.92 8.42 5.37
CA LYS A 54 -7.55 9.52 6.15
C LYS A 54 -8.83 8.94 6.74
N GLN A 55 -8.88 8.78 8.07
CA GLN A 55 -10.09 8.39 8.76
C GLN A 55 -11.13 9.40 8.28
N CYS A 56 -12.08 8.93 7.47
CA CYS A 56 -13.27 9.70 7.20
C CYS A 56 -14.06 9.67 8.51
N GLY A 57 -13.82 10.68 9.35
CA GLY A 57 -14.85 11.21 10.23
C GLY A 57 -15.76 12.12 9.43
#